data_AF-A0A3L7UN32-F1
#
_entry.id   AF-A0A3L7UN32-F1
#
_cell.length_a   1.000
_cell.length_b   1.000
_cell.length_c   1.000
_cell.angle_alpha   90.00
_cell.angle_beta   90.00
_cell.angle_gamma   90.00
#
_symmetry.space_group_name_H-M   'P 1'
#
loop_
_entity.id
_entity.type
_entity.pdbx_description
1 polymer ?
#
loop_
_entity_poly.entity_id
_entity_poly.type
_entity_poly.pdbx_seq_one_letter_code
_entity_poly.pdbx_strand_id
1 'polypeptide(L)'
;MPEFDRWVQRYVRRISVGEFLRDAAEWLAGFCFVFGVAVLAVKLRWPNLWPHVLWLVAASVPATGVAWWLSRRRRLSRQDAVAMLDQKLAAGGLLMTLSELPGAAWKVRLPQLESLWRRALPTLRPVRFARVLILPVTFAVATCLVPLRDITEPVVEGAAAQQTMQRLEELMQQLEEAEVIKPEEKESEQLKEEMQKLSNETKERPLTHEKWETVDALQERLKAKLEHQSNLMSQAADSLAALSEALNQLSQSGETKLSDEQLQQLEKEVAKAMQELAKSGSLGKLSPALQGKLGEMAKSGQFKLPQDATEREALAEELQKFLNKESLKLADLRAKCEKCNNPDCEECKKPGGT
;
A
#
# COMPACT_ATOMS: atom_id res chain seq x y z
N MET A 1 -10.40 77.28 4.24
CA MET A 1 -9.34 76.35 4.69
C MET A 1 -9.82 74.91 4.85
N PRO A 2 -10.97 74.60 5.49
CA PRO A 2 -11.30 73.21 5.77
C PRO A 2 -11.52 72.36 4.52
N GLU A 3 -11.93 72.94 3.38
CA GLU A 3 -12.19 72.18 2.15
C GLU A 3 -10.91 71.71 1.45
N PHE A 4 -9.92 72.60 1.26
CA PHE A 4 -8.61 72.25 0.71
C PHE A 4 -7.90 71.20 1.57
N ASP A 5 -7.89 71.39 2.90
CA ASP A 5 -7.28 70.42 3.81
C ASP A 5 -7.98 69.07 3.77
N ARG A 6 -9.31 69.05 3.66
CA ARG A 6 -10.08 67.80 3.44
C ARG A 6 -9.73 67.14 2.12
N TRP A 7 -9.51 67.90 1.04
CA TRP A 7 -9.15 67.36 -0.27
C TRP A 7 -7.79 66.67 -0.24
N VAL A 8 -6.79 67.33 0.33
CA VAL A 8 -5.42 66.79 0.50
C VAL A 8 -5.44 65.58 1.44
N GLN A 9 -6.12 65.67 2.59
CA GLN A 9 -6.20 64.55 3.53
C GLN A 9 -6.91 63.33 2.93
N ARG A 10 -7.99 63.52 2.16
CA ARG A 10 -8.67 62.40 1.47
C ARG A 10 -7.79 61.76 0.41
N TYR A 11 -7.03 62.56 -0.33
CA TYR A 11 -6.09 62.07 -1.34
C TYR A 11 -4.97 61.24 -0.70
N VAL A 12 -4.30 61.79 0.32
CA VAL A 12 -3.26 61.10 1.11
C VAL A 12 -3.78 59.81 1.72
N ARG A 13 -4.99 59.83 2.30
CA ARG A 13 -5.62 58.64 2.88
C ARG A 13 -5.88 57.55 1.84
N ARG A 14 -6.30 57.89 0.62
CA ARG A 14 -6.56 56.89 -0.42
C ARG A 14 -5.28 56.30 -1.01
N ILE A 15 -4.23 57.11 -1.18
CA ILE A 15 -2.92 56.61 -1.63
C ILE A 15 -2.31 55.70 -0.59
N SER A 16 -2.25 56.13 0.66
CA SER A 16 -1.71 55.32 1.76
C SER A 16 -2.48 54.02 1.97
N VAL A 17 -3.81 54.02 1.79
CA VAL A 17 -4.60 52.77 1.82
C VAL A 17 -4.27 51.87 0.63
N GLY A 18 -4.04 52.42 -0.57
CA GLY A 18 -3.65 51.65 -1.75
C GLY A 18 -2.26 51.01 -1.62
N GLU A 19 -1.28 51.77 -1.12
CA GLU A 19 0.08 51.28 -0.83
C GLU A 19 0.06 50.23 0.29
N PHE A 20 -0.68 50.49 1.37
CA PHE A 20 -0.88 49.53 2.45
C PHE A 20 -1.48 48.22 1.94
N LEU A 21 -2.53 48.28 1.11
CA LEU A 21 -3.16 47.08 0.54
C LEU A 21 -2.17 46.28 -0.31
N ARG A 22 -1.29 46.94 -1.07
CA ARG A 22 -0.28 46.27 -1.89
C ARG A 22 0.79 45.60 -1.02
N ASP A 23 1.39 46.34 -0.09
CA ASP A 23 2.44 45.82 0.79
C ASP A 23 1.87 44.70 1.68
N ALA A 24 0.65 44.86 2.20
CA ALA A 24 -0.03 43.82 2.97
C ALA A 24 -0.28 42.57 2.14
N ALA A 25 -0.66 42.68 0.86
CA ALA A 25 -0.84 41.52 0.00
C ALA A 25 0.46 40.75 -0.23
N GLU A 26 1.56 41.46 -0.50
CA GLU A 26 2.87 40.83 -0.75
C GLU A 26 3.38 40.11 0.51
N TRP A 27 3.26 40.73 1.69
CA TRP A 27 3.62 40.11 2.97
C TRP A 27 2.72 38.94 3.34
N LEU A 28 1.39 39.07 3.15
CA LEU A 28 0.45 38.00 3.46
C LEU A 28 0.63 36.80 2.51
N ALA A 29 0.92 37.05 1.22
CA ALA A 29 1.23 36.01 0.26
C ALA A 29 2.49 35.24 0.65
N GLY A 30 3.58 35.94 1.03
CA GLY A 30 4.80 35.31 1.53
C GLY A 30 4.56 34.50 2.80
N PHE A 31 3.78 35.03 3.73
CA PHE A 31 3.39 34.34 4.96
C PHE A 31 2.60 33.05 4.66
N CYS A 32 1.58 33.11 3.81
CA CYS A 32 0.78 31.94 3.43
C CYS A 32 1.63 30.84 2.77
N PHE A 33 2.63 31.22 1.97
CA PHE A 33 3.53 30.26 1.34
C PHE A 33 4.44 29.57 2.38
N VAL A 34 5.08 30.35 3.25
CA VAL A 34 5.92 29.82 4.35
C VAL A 34 5.08 28.95 5.29
N PHE A 35 3.86 29.37 5.60
CA PHE A 35 2.91 28.61 6.41
C PHE A 35 2.55 27.28 5.75
N GLY A 36 2.19 27.26 4.47
CA GLY A 36 1.89 26.02 3.75
C GLY A 36 3.06 25.04 3.71
N VAL A 37 4.29 25.53 3.50
CA VAL A 37 5.51 24.71 3.53
C VAL A 37 5.77 24.18 4.94
N ALA A 38 5.62 25.01 5.98
CA ALA A 38 5.80 24.59 7.36
C ALA A 38 4.76 23.53 7.77
N VAL A 39 3.49 23.72 7.40
CA VAL A 39 2.42 22.73 7.61
C VAL A 39 2.80 21.41 6.95
N LEU A 40 3.30 21.43 5.72
CA LEU A 40 3.69 20.22 5.00
C LEU A 40 4.90 19.52 5.67
N ALA A 41 5.89 20.29 6.09
CA ALA A 41 7.08 19.77 6.77
C ALA A 41 6.76 19.15 8.13
N VAL A 42 5.89 19.80 8.93
CA VAL A 42 5.44 19.25 10.22
C VAL A 42 4.55 18.04 10.00
N LYS A 43 3.64 18.08 9.03
CA LYS A 43 2.82 16.92 8.64
C LYS A 43 3.68 15.73 8.23
N LEU A 44 4.78 15.96 7.52
CA LEU A 44 5.68 14.89 7.07
C LEU A 44 6.56 14.33 8.18
N ARG A 45 7.02 15.17 9.12
CA ARG A 45 8.08 14.81 10.06
C ARG A 45 7.60 14.52 11.47
N TRP A 46 6.51 15.14 11.92
CA TRP A 46 6.01 15.04 13.29
C TRP A 46 4.47 15.18 13.35
N PRO A 47 3.71 14.11 13.06
CA PRO A 47 2.25 14.16 13.04
C PRO A 47 1.63 14.58 14.39
N ASN A 48 2.28 14.26 15.51
CA ASN A 48 1.82 14.62 16.86
C ASN A 48 1.78 16.14 17.13
N LEU A 49 2.49 16.95 16.34
CA LEU A 49 2.54 18.42 16.50
C LEU A 49 1.49 19.16 15.66
N TRP A 50 0.65 18.46 14.89
CA TRP A 50 -0.37 19.06 14.04
C TRP A 50 -1.30 20.08 14.74
N PRO A 51 -1.76 19.86 15.99
CA PRO A 51 -2.61 20.84 16.68
C PRO A 51 -1.90 22.17 16.99
N HIS A 52 -0.57 22.13 17.16
CA HIS A 52 0.23 23.31 17.48
C HIS A 52 0.52 24.15 16.24
N VAL A 53 0.46 23.56 15.05
CA VAL A 53 0.64 24.30 13.79
C VAL A 53 -0.51 25.26 13.52
N LEU A 54 -1.71 25.01 14.04
CA LEU A 54 -2.82 25.97 13.95
C LEU A 54 -2.52 27.28 14.70
N TRP A 55 -1.67 27.25 15.73
CA TRP A 55 -1.20 28.46 16.41
C TRP A 55 -0.30 29.34 15.53
N LEU A 56 0.34 28.78 14.49
CA LEU A 56 1.06 29.60 13.51
C LEU A 56 0.12 30.50 12.72
N VAL A 57 -1.18 30.20 12.61
CA VAL A 57 -2.16 31.15 12.04
C VAL A 57 -2.22 32.43 12.88
N ALA A 58 -2.04 32.35 14.20
CA ALA A 58 -1.96 33.54 15.05
C ALA A 58 -0.72 34.40 14.75
N ALA A 59 0.35 33.83 14.17
CA ALA A 59 1.52 34.57 13.71
C ALA A 59 1.26 35.42 12.43
N SER A 60 0.11 35.26 11.77
CA SER A 60 -0.31 36.16 10.67
C SER A 60 -0.62 37.59 11.16
N VAL A 61 -1.05 37.72 12.42
CA VAL A 61 -1.40 39.01 13.04
C VAL A 61 -0.17 39.92 13.22
N PRO A 62 0.96 39.47 13.79
CA PRO A 62 2.16 40.30 13.84
C PRO A 62 2.74 40.57 12.45
N ALA A 63 2.65 39.63 11.49
CA ALA A 63 3.13 39.87 10.13
C ALA A 63 2.38 41.02 9.42
N THR A 64 1.05 41.04 9.55
CA THR A 64 0.23 42.16 9.04
C THR A 64 0.46 43.45 9.83
N GLY A 65 0.73 43.37 11.13
CA GLY A 65 1.13 44.51 11.97
C GLY A 65 2.47 45.13 11.55
N VAL A 66 3.46 44.32 11.20
CA VAL A 66 4.77 44.78 10.70
C VAL A 66 4.62 45.45 9.34
N ALA A 67 3.86 44.85 8.42
CA ALA A 67 3.55 45.46 7.13
C ALA A 67 2.83 46.82 7.30
N TRP A 68 1.88 46.92 8.25
CA TRP A 68 1.23 48.19 8.59
C TRP A 68 2.21 49.22 9.14
N TRP A 69 3.14 48.82 10.01
CA TRP A 69 4.15 49.71 10.58
C TRP A 69 5.14 50.22 9.54
N LEU A 70 5.61 49.36 8.64
CA LEU A 70 6.49 49.71 7.51
C LEU A 70 5.78 50.66 6.53
N SER A 71 4.53 50.39 6.18
CA SER A 71 3.71 51.28 5.35
C SER A 71 3.51 52.64 6.03
N ARG A 72 3.34 52.66 7.37
CA ARG A 72 3.21 53.90 8.14
C ARG A 72 4.50 54.73 8.18
N ARG A 73 5.67 54.10 8.08
CA ARG A 73 6.96 54.81 7.95
C ARG A 73 7.16 55.44 6.58
N ARG A 74 6.55 54.90 5.52
CA ARG A 74 6.61 55.43 4.14
C ARG A 74 5.52 56.46 3.84
N ARG A 75 5.00 57.16 4.84
CA ARG A 75 3.97 58.18 4.61
C ARG A 75 4.52 59.31 3.76
N LEU A 76 3.87 59.57 2.65
CA LEU A 76 4.12 60.73 1.80
C LEU A 76 4.04 62.02 2.64
N SER A 77 5.01 62.91 2.48
CA SER A 77 4.94 64.23 3.09
C SER A 77 3.72 64.98 2.54
N ARG A 78 3.14 65.86 3.37
CA ARG A 78 2.01 66.68 2.96
C ARG A 78 2.36 67.54 1.74
N GLN A 79 3.61 68.00 1.65
CA GLN A 79 4.11 68.81 0.53
C GLN A 79 4.18 67.98 -0.76
N ASP A 80 4.72 66.76 -0.70
CA ASP A 80 4.78 65.85 -1.85
C ASP A 80 3.37 65.49 -2.34
N ALA A 81 2.43 65.28 -1.43
CA ALA A 81 1.04 64.99 -1.76
C ALA A 81 0.33 66.16 -2.44
N VAL A 82 0.62 67.40 -2.02
CA VAL A 82 0.10 68.61 -2.65
C VAL A 82 0.72 68.78 -4.05
N ALA A 83 2.03 68.58 -4.20
CA ALA A 83 2.71 68.66 -5.50
C ALA A 83 2.19 67.61 -6.50
N MET A 84 2.02 66.36 -6.07
CA MET A 84 1.44 65.29 -6.90
C MET A 84 -0.02 65.56 -7.27
N LEU A 85 -0.80 66.13 -6.34
CA LEU A 85 -2.20 66.48 -6.61
C LEU A 85 -2.29 67.66 -7.59
N ASP A 86 -1.42 68.66 -7.46
CA ASP A 86 -1.32 69.81 -8.36
C ASP A 86 -0.93 69.39 -9.78
N GLN A 87 0.06 68.50 -9.91
CA GLN A 87 0.47 67.91 -11.18
C GLN A 87 -0.66 67.14 -11.85
N LYS A 88 -1.43 66.33 -11.09
CA LYS A 88 -2.56 65.57 -11.63
C LYS A 88 -3.75 66.43 -12.02
N LEU A 89 -3.92 67.59 -11.40
CA LEU A 89 -4.99 68.53 -11.72
C LEU A 89 -4.59 69.55 -12.77
N ALA A 90 -3.32 69.54 -13.21
CA ALA A 90 -2.74 70.54 -14.09
C ALA A 90 -3.03 71.98 -13.60
N ALA A 91 -3.01 72.18 -12.28
CA ALA A 91 -3.45 73.41 -11.64
C ALA A 91 -2.38 74.52 -11.65
N GLY A 92 -1.21 74.25 -12.25
CA GLY A 92 -0.16 75.24 -12.49
C GLY A 92 0.47 75.80 -11.22
N GLY A 93 0.56 75.02 -10.14
CA GLY A 93 1.06 75.45 -8.84
C GLY A 93 0.03 76.11 -7.93
N LEU A 94 -1.25 76.16 -8.32
CA LEU A 94 -2.31 76.76 -7.51
C LEU A 94 -2.45 76.08 -6.14
N LEU A 95 -2.36 74.76 -6.07
CA LEU A 95 -2.48 74.03 -4.81
C LEU A 95 -1.22 74.20 -3.94
N MET A 96 -0.06 74.34 -4.58
CA MET A 96 1.21 74.59 -3.90
C MET A 96 1.23 76.00 -3.30
N THR A 97 0.85 77.02 -4.07
CA THR A 97 0.72 78.42 -3.62
C THR A 97 -0.35 78.58 -2.53
N LEU A 98 -1.48 77.88 -2.61
CA LEU A 98 -2.48 77.86 -1.53
C LEU A 98 -1.97 77.23 -0.22
N SER A 99 -0.97 76.34 -0.30
CA SER A 99 -0.36 75.70 0.88
C SER A 99 0.66 76.60 1.57
N GLU A 100 1.32 77.49 0.84
CA GLU A 100 2.33 78.44 1.34
C GLU A 100 1.72 79.80 1.73
N LEU A 101 0.78 80.32 0.93
CA LEU A 101 0.19 81.65 1.05
C LEU A 101 -1.33 81.60 0.88
N PRO A 102 -2.10 81.53 1.99
CA PRO A 102 -3.55 81.40 1.93
C PRO A 102 -4.29 82.71 1.61
N GLY A 103 -4.13 83.22 0.39
CA GLY A 103 -4.82 84.42 -0.11
C GLY A 103 -6.30 84.20 -0.45
N ALA A 104 -7.14 85.23 -0.27
CA ALA A 104 -8.56 85.17 -0.63
C ALA A 104 -8.80 85.06 -2.15
N ALA A 105 -7.93 85.68 -2.96
CA ALA A 105 -8.03 85.66 -4.43
C ALA A 105 -7.91 84.25 -5.03
N TRP A 106 -7.08 83.40 -4.45
CA TRP A 106 -6.87 82.03 -4.92
C TRP A 106 -8.01 81.08 -4.54
N LYS A 107 -8.76 81.40 -3.48
CA LYS A 107 -9.90 80.58 -3.02
C LYS A 107 -11.06 80.57 -4.01
N VAL A 108 -11.25 81.64 -4.77
CA VAL A 108 -12.34 81.77 -5.74
C VAL A 108 -12.20 80.75 -6.89
N ARG A 109 -10.98 80.26 -7.17
CA ARG A 109 -10.73 79.26 -8.22
C ARG A 109 -10.93 77.81 -7.76
N LEU A 110 -10.99 77.54 -6.45
CA LEU A 110 -11.16 76.16 -5.91
C LEU A 110 -12.42 75.43 -6.42
N PRO A 111 -13.62 76.04 -6.49
CA PRO A 111 -14.83 75.35 -6.93
C PRO A 111 -14.74 74.82 -8.37
N GLN A 112 -14.00 75.52 -9.23
CA GLN A 112 -13.80 75.11 -10.63
C GLN A 112 -12.97 73.82 -10.74
N LEU A 113 -12.09 73.56 -9.76
CA LEU A 113 -11.27 72.36 -9.71
C LEU A 113 -11.95 71.17 -9.03
N GLU A 114 -13.12 71.32 -8.41
CA GLU A 114 -13.76 70.22 -7.67
C GLU A 114 -14.13 69.03 -8.57
N SER A 115 -14.61 69.31 -9.78
CA SER A 115 -14.98 68.27 -10.76
C SER A 115 -13.77 67.46 -11.23
N LEU A 116 -12.64 68.14 -11.43
CA LEU A 116 -11.35 67.54 -11.79
C LEU A 116 -10.76 66.75 -10.60
N TRP A 117 -10.89 67.29 -9.38
CA TRP A 117 -10.47 66.62 -8.15
C TRP A 117 -11.20 65.29 -7.95
N ARG A 118 -12.52 65.26 -8.17
CA ARG A 118 -13.31 64.02 -8.07
C ARG A 118 -12.82 62.93 -9.05
N ARG A 119 -12.39 63.33 -10.24
CA ARG A 119 -11.83 62.40 -11.26
C ARG A 119 -10.37 62.01 -10.98
N ALA A 120 -9.59 62.89 -10.37
CA ALA A 120 -8.18 62.66 -10.05
C ALA A 120 -7.96 61.74 -8.83
N LEU A 121 -9.02 61.46 -8.05
CA LEU A 121 -8.95 60.53 -6.93
C LEU A 121 -8.64 59.11 -7.42
N PRO A 122 -7.59 58.46 -6.88
CA PRO A 122 -7.29 57.07 -7.24
C PRO A 122 -8.46 56.16 -6.87
N THR A 123 -8.84 55.30 -7.82
CA THR A 123 -9.82 54.24 -7.58
C THR A 123 -9.13 53.09 -6.85
N LEU A 124 -9.61 52.78 -5.65
CA LEU A 124 -9.20 51.57 -4.93
C LEU A 124 -9.73 50.38 -5.72
N ARG A 125 -8.84 49.56 -6.29
CA ARG A 125 -9.21 48.35 -7.05
C ARG A 125 -8.92 47.11 -6.20
N PRO A 126 -9.84 46.70 -5.30
CA PRO A 126 -9.63 45.54 -4.42
C PRO A 126 -9.49 44.22 -5.20
N VAL A 127 -9.94 44.18 -6.46
CA VAL A 127 -9.82 43.01 -7.34
C VAL A 127 -8.35 42.60 -7.56
N ARG A 128 -7.41 43.57 -7.63
CA ARG A 128 -5.98 43.25 -7.77
C ARG A 128 -5.41 42.62 -6.51
N PHE A 129 -5.84 43.10 -5.35
CA PHE A 129 -5.50 42.53 -4.04
C PHE A 129 -5.99 41.09 -3.94
N ALA A 130 -7.27 40.85 -4.25
CA ALA A 130 -7.84 39.50 -4.22
C ALA A 130 -7.12 38.53 -5.17
N ARG A 131 -6.75 38.98 -6.38
CA ARG A 131 -6.05 38.12 -7.36
C ARG A 131 -4.69 37.65 -6.89
N VAL A 132 -3.92 38.50 -6.20
CA VAL A 132 -2.60 38.12 -5.65
C VAL A 132 -2.76 37.17 -4.46
N LEU A 133 -3.85 37.31 -3.70
CA LEU A 133 -4.09 36.49 -2.50
C LEU A 133 -4.66 35.10 -2.79
N ILE A 134 -5.41 34.93 -3.88
CA ILE A 134 -6.12 33.67 -4.18
C ILE A 134 -5.15 32.49 -4.24
N LEU A 135 -4.06 32.59 -5.02
CA LEU A 135 -3.11 31.50 -5.21
C LEU A 135 -2.44 31.01 -3.91
N PRO A 136 -1.86 31.88 -3.05
CA PRO A 136 -1.25 31.44 -1.80
C PRO A 136 -2.28 30.96 -0.77
N VAL A 137 -3.50 31.50 -0.77
CA VAL A 137 -4.58 31.03 0.10
C VAL A 137 -5.06 29.64 -0.32
N THR A 138 -5.27 29.39 -1.62
CA THR A 138 -5.66 28.05 -2.07
C THR A 138 -4.56 27.02 -1.82
N PHE A 139 -3.29 27.40 -1.92
CA PHE A 139 -2.17 26.54 -1.53
C PHE A 139 -2.19 26.19 -0.04
N ALA A 140 -2.36 27.17 0.84
CA ALA A 140 -2.46 26.93 2.28
C ALA A 140 -3.67 26.05 2.65
N VAL A 141 -4.82 26.27 2.00
CA VAL A 141 -6.03 25.45 2.21
C VAL A 141 -5.83 24.02 1.68
N ALA A 142 -5.24 23.87 0.49
CA ALA A 142 -4.96 22.56 -0.09
C ALA A 142 -4.01 21.76 0.80
N THR A 143 -2.92 22.35 1.30
CA THR A 143 -1.98 21.68 2.21
C THR A 143 -2.63 21.26 3.54
N CYS A 144 -3.63 22.00 4.02
CA CYS A 144 -4.44 21.59 5.17
C CYS A 144 -5.35 20.41 4.83
N LEU A 145 -6.00 20.43 3.67
CA LEU A 145 -6.96 19.42 3.20
C LEU A 145 -6.34 18.13 2.68
N VAL A 146 -5.04 18.11 2.32
CA VAL A 146 -4.36 16.87 1.95
C VAL A 146 -4.50 15.89 3.12
N PRO A 147 -5.27 14.79 2.92
CA PRO A 147 -5.44 13.78 3.95
C PRO A 147 -4.08 13.17 4.18
N LEU A 148 -3.62 13.25 5.43
CA LEU A 148 -2.49 12.45 5.86
C LEU A 148 -2.90 11.01 5.60
N ARG A 149 -2.11 10.27 4.81
CA ARG A 149 -2.13 8.82 4.88
C ARG A 149 -1.88 8.52 6.35
N ASP A 150 -2.89 7.97 7.03
CA ASP A 150 -2.71 7.40 8.34
C ASP A 150 -1.63 6.33 8.20
N ILE A 151 -0.39 6.68 8.52
CA ILE A 151 0.63 5.71 8.93
C ILE A 151 0.35 5.34 10.41
N THR A 152 -0.94 5.23 10.72
CA THR A 152 -1.54 4.92 12.02
C THR A 152 -2.20 3.54 11.94
N GLU A 153 -1.75 2.69 11.02
CA GLU A 153 -1.58 1.32 11.45
C GLU A 153 -0.20 1.33 12.12
N PRO A 154 -0.11 1.22 13.46
CA PRO A 154 1.09 0.64 14.01
C PRO A 154 1.24 -0.66 13.21
N VAL A 155 2.31 -0.77 12.43
CA VAL A 155 2.78 -2.10 12.05
C VAL A 155 2.94 -2.76 13.39
N VAL A 156 1.93 -3.54 13.80
CA VAL A 156 2.01 -4.36 15.00
C VAL A 156 3.23 -5.20 14.68
N GLU A 157 4.35 -4.89 15.36
CA GLU A 157 5.64 -5.51 15.11
C GLU A 157 5.45 -6.99 15.43
N GLY A 158 5.12 -7.79 14.41
CA GLY A 158 4.61 -9.15 14.58
C GLY A 158 3.39 -9.53 13.75
N ALA A 159 2.61 -8.61 13.18
CA ALA A 159 1.45 -8.95 12.34
C ALA A 159 1.85 -9.68 11.05
N ALA A 160 2.93 -9.23 10.40
CA ALA A 160 3.47 -9.94 9.23
C ALA A 160 3.93 -11.36 9.61
N ALA A 161 4.51 -11.52 10.78
CA ALA A 161 4.99 -12.81 11.27
C ALA A 161 3.86 -13.73 11.77
N GLN A 162 2.80 -13.17 12.34
CA GLN A 162 1.58 -13.89 12.69
C GLN A 162 0.85 -14.36 11.42
N GLN A 163 0.78 -13.52 10.39
CA GLN A 163 0.17 -13.89 9.12
C GLN A 163 0.96 -14.99 8.40
N THR A 164 2.30 -14.94 8.42
CA THR A 164 3.12 -16.03 7.84
C THR A 164 3.00 -17.32 8.63
N MET A 165 2.88 -17.27 9.97
CA MET A 165 2.63 -18.48 10.76
C MET A 165 1.24 -19.05 10.59
N GLN A 166 0.21 -18.22 10.45
CA GLN A 166 -1.14 -18.68 10.09
C GLN A 166 -1.12 -19.42 8.75
N ARG A 167 -0.40 -18.88 7.75
CA ARG A 167 -0.22 -19.58 6.47
C ARG A 167 0.54 -20.90 6.62
N LEU A 168 1.57 -20.95 7.47
CA LEU A 168 2.32 -22.19 7.73
C LEU A 168 1.42 -23.24 8.41
N GLU A 169 0.57 -22.80 9.35
CA GLU A 169 -0.39 -23.64 10.05
C GLU A 169 -1.50 -24.14 9.12
N GLU A 170 -2.02 -23.29 8.24
CA GLU A 170 -2.97 -23.67 7.18
C GLU A 170 -2.34 -24.69 6.22
N LEU A 171 -1.09 -24.47 5.79
CA LEU A 171 -0.38 -25.42 4.94
C LEU A 171 -0.17 -26.76 5.65
N MET A 172 0.23 -26.74 6.91
CA MET A 172 0.34 -27.95 7.74
C MET A 172 -1.00 -28.69 7.85
N GLN A 173 -2.09 -27.97 8.14
CA GLN A 173 -3.44 -28.56 8.20
C GLN A 173 -3.85 -29.15 6.85
N GLN A 174 -3.55 -28.48 5.74
CA GLN A 174 -3.82 -29.02 4.41
C GLN A 174 -2.98 -30.26 4.09
N LEU A 175 -1.71 -30.29 4.51
CA LEU A 175 -0.85 -31.48 4.36
C LEU A 175 -1.30 -32.64 5.28
N GLU A 176 -1.80 -32.34 6.48
CA GLU A 176 -2.36 -33.30 7.43
C GLU A 176 -3.72 -33.85 6.94
N GLU A 177 -4.57 -33.00 6.37
CA GLU A 177 -5.86 -33.40 5.78
C GLU A 177 -5.68 -34.21 4.48
N ALA A 178 -4.65 -33.87 3.71
CA ALA A 178 -4.18 -34.68 2.58
C ALA A 178 -3.47 -35.98 3.03
N GLU A 179 -3.31 -36.22 4.35
CA GLU A 179 -2.59 -37.36 4.95
C GLU A 179 -1.19 -37.59 4.35
N VAL A 180 -0.59 -36.53 3.82
CA VAL A 180 0.80 -36.51 3.33
C VAL A 180 1.76 -36.69 4.52
N ILE A 181 1.34 -36.25 5.70
CA ILE A 181 2.06 -36.40 6.96
C ILE A 181 1.11 -37.03 7.97
N LYS A 182 1.40 -38.23 8.46
CA LYS A 182 0.68 -38.78 9.62
C LYS A 182 1.04 -37.99 10.88
N PRO A 183 0.08 -37.77 11.81
CA PRO A 183 0.35 -37.18 13.12
C PRO A 183 1.25 -38.04 14.02
N GLU A 184 1.56 -39.29 13.62
CA GLU A 184 2.38 -40.24 14.39
C GLU A 184 3.87 -40.23 14.03
N GLU A 185 4.28 -39.48 12.99
CA GLU A 185 5.70 -39.30 12.71
C GLU A 185 6.29 -38.29 13.70
N LYS A 186 7.34 -38.69 14.44
CA LYS A 186 8.11 -37.80 15.33
C LYS A 186 8.54 -36.50 14.65
N GLU A 187 8.75 -36.54 13.34
CA GLU A 187 9.08 -35.37 12.54
C GLU A 187 7.93 -34.36 12.45
N SER A 188 6.68 -34.84 12.40
CA SER A 188 5.49 -33.99 12.38
C SER A 188 5.30 -33.27 13.71
N GLU A 189 5.56 -33.95 14.82
CA GLU A 189 5.54 -33.38 16.16
C GLU A 189 6.67 -32.36 16.32
N GLN A 190 7.87 -32.65 15.83
CA GLN A 190 9.00 -31.70 15.81
C GLN A 190 8.69 -30.44 14.99
N LEU A 191 8.09 -30.59 13.81
CA LEU A 191 7.65 -29.46 12.97
C LEU A 191 6.59 -28.62 13.69
N LYS A 192 5.60 -29.26 14.33
CA LYS A 192 4.57 -28.58 15.14
C LYS A 192 5.18 -27.85 16.34
N GLU A 193 6.13 -28.47 17.03
CA GLU A 193 6.82 -27.89 18.18
C GLU A 193 7.71 -26.70 17.76
N GLU A 194 8.45 -26.82 16.65
CA GLU A 194 9.25 -25.73 16.09
C GLU A 194 8.38 -24.53 15.68
N MET A 195 7.24 -24.78 15.01
CA MET A 195 6.27 -23.72 14.68
C MET A 195 5.66 -23.08 15.93
N GLN A 196 5.29 -23.88 16.93
CA GLN A 196 4.67 -23.37 18.16
C GLN A 196 5.68 -22.56 18.97
N LYS A 197 6.95 -22.99 19.00
CA LYS A 197 8.06 -22.25 19.60
C LYS A 197 8.28 -20.92 18.88
N LEU A 198 8.34 -20.92 17.55
CA LEU A 198 8.45 -19.69 16.76
C LEU A 198 7.24 -18.77 17.02
N SER A 199 6.02 -19.30 17.06
CA SER A 199 4.78 -18.54 17.29
C SER A 199 4.79 -17.83 18.64
N ASN A 200 5.20 -18.54 19.69
CA ASN A 200 5.33 -17.97 21.02
C ASN A 200 6.43 -16.90 21.06
N GLU A 201 7.59 -17.17 20.47
CA GLU A 201 8.70 -16.22 20.41
C GLU A 201 8.36 -14.95 19.61
N THR A 202 7.47 -15.06 18.62
CA THR A 202 6.99 -13.95 17.78
C THR A 202 5.99 -13.06 18.49
N LYS A 203 5.21 -13.62 19.43
CA LYS A 203 4.32 -12.84 20.29
C LYS A 203 5.11 -11.98 21.29
N GLU A 204 6.28 -12.45 21.71
CA GLU A 204 7.10 -11.77 22.71
C GLU A 204 8.12 -10.80 22.12
N ARG A 205 8.65 -11.07 20.91
CA ARG A 205 9.68 -10.24 20.27
C ARG A 205 9.55 -10.24 18.74
N PRO A 206 9.92 -9.14 18.06
CA PRO A 206 9.99 -9.12 16.60
C PRO A 206 11.00 -10.17 16.10
N LEU A 207 10.69 -10.81 14.96
CA LEU A 207 11.61 -11.77 14.35
C LEU A 207 12.90 -11.07 13.91
N THR A 208 14.02 -11.62 14.35
CA THR A 208 15.33 -11.32 13.81
C THR A 208 15.50 -11.98 12.43
N HIS A 209 16.47 -11.52 11.64
CA HIS A 209 16.79 -12.11 10.34
C HIS A 209 17.01 -13.62 10.41
N GLU A 210 17.67 -14.11 11.47
CA GLU A 210 17.89 -15.54 11.69
C GLU A 210 16.59 -16.34 11.82
N LYS A 211 15.53 -15.75 12.40
CA LYS A 211 14.24 -16.43 12.52
C LYS A 211 13.48 -16.47 11.20
N TRP A 212 13.65 -15.46 10.34
CA TRP A 212 13.09 -15.50 9.00
C TRP A 212 13.70 -16.64 8.17
N GLU A 213 15.00 -16.87 8.27
CA GLU A 213 15.67 -18.02 7.66
C GLU A 213 15.11 -19.35 8.17
N THR A 214 14.77 -19.46 9.47
CA THR A 214 14.14 -20.69 9.98
C THR A 214 12.74 -20.91 9.44
N VAL A 215 11.95 -19.84 9.25
CA VAL A 215 10.60 -19.92 8.66
C VAL A 215 10.70 -20.34 7.20
N ASP A 216 11.63 -19.76 6.44
CA ASP A 216 11.85 -20.10 5.03
C ASP A 216 12.33 -21.54 4.88
N ALA A 217 13.26 -22.00 5.73
CA ALA A 217 13.74 -23.38 5.75
C ALA A 217 12.61 -24.37 6.09
N LEU A 218 11.70 -24.03 7.00
CA LEU A 218 10.51 -24.83 7.29
C LEU A 218 9.57 -24.91 6.08
N GLN A 219 9.31 -23.78 5.44
CA GLN A 219 8.47 -23.73 4.25
C GLN A 219 9.07 -24.55 3.09
N GLU A 220 10.38 -24.48 2.88
CA GLU A 220 11.08 -25.25 1.84
C GLU A 220 11.03 -26.75 2.13
N ARG A 221 11.19 -27.17 3.39
CA ARG A 221 11.02 -28.58 3.79
C ARG A 221 9.62 -29.11 3.52
N LEU A 222 8.58 -28.34 3.84
CA LEU A 222 7.19 -28.73 3.58
C LEU A 222 6.91 -28.86 2.07
N LYS A 223 7.41 -27.91 1.27
CA LYS A 223 7.32 -27.96 -0.20
C LYS A 223 8.03 -29.19 -0.77
N ALA A 224 9.25 -29.46 -0.32
CA ALA A 224 10.02 -30.62 -0.77
C ALA A 224 9.30 -31.94 -0.43
N LYS A 225 8.67 -32.05 0.74
CA LYS A 225 7.85 -33.22 1.11
C LYS A 225 6.64 -33.39 0.19
N LEU A 226 5.89 -32.31 -0.05
CA LEU A 226 4.73 -32.33 -0.94
C LEU A 226 5.14 -32.66 -2.39
N GLU A 227 6.28 -32.14 -2.84
CA GLU A 227 6.81 -32.43 -4.16
C GLU A 227 7.22 -33.91 -4.28
N HIS A 228 7.97 -34.41 -3.31
CA HIS A 228 8.39 -35.81 -3.26
C HIS A 228 7.20 -36.77 -3.30
N GLN A 229 6.16 -36.52 -2.50
CA GLN A 229 4.98 -37.39 -2.49
C GLN A 229 4.18 -37.36 -3.80
N SER A 230 3.97 -36.19 -4.39
CA SER A 230 3.27 -36.13 -5.67
C SER A 230 4.05 -36.80 -6.80
N ASN A 231 5.39 -36.76 -6.76
CA ASN A 231 6.22 -37.47 -7.73
C ASN A 231 6.17 -39.00 -7.52
N LEU A 232 6.15 -39.47 -6.26
CA LEU A 232 5.96 -40.88 -5.95
C LEU A 232 4.59 -41.40 -6.41
N MET A 233 3.53 -40.61 -6.20
CA MET A 233 2.17 -40.95 -6.64
C MET A 233 2.06 -41.02 -8.17
N SER A 234 2.65 -40.05 -8.90
CA SER A 234 2.63 -40.08 -10.37
C SER A 234 3.46 -41.25 -10.91
N GLN A 235 4.63 -41.52 -10.34
CA GLN A 235 5.46 -42.68 -10.73
C GLN A 235 4.73 -44.01 -10.46
N ALA A 236 4.03 -44.13 -9.33
CA ALA A 236 3.21 -45.31 -9.04
C ALA A 236 2.05 -45.46 -10.05
N ALA A 237 1.37 -44.37 -10.41
CA ALA A 237 0.29 -44.39 -11.39
C ALA A 237 0.76 -44.78 -12.79
N ASP A 238 1.88 -44.21 -13.25
CA ASP A 238 2.47 -44.47 -14.57
C ASP A 238 2.99 -45.91 -14.68
N SER A 239 3.67 -46.39 -13.64
CA SER A 239 4.17 -47.78 -13.60
C SER A 239 3.04 -48.81 -13.52
N LEU A 240 1.97 -48.53 -12.77
CA LEU A 240 0.76 -49.36 -12.77
C LEU A 240 0.05 -49.35 -14.12
N ALA A 241 -0.06 -48.19 -14.78
CA ALA A 241 -0.65 -48.08 -16.11
C ALA A 241 0.14 -48.92 -17.13
N ALA A 242 1.47 -48.77 -17.15
CA ALA A 242 2.36 -49.54 -18.02
C ALA A 242 2.27 -51.06 -17.77
N LEU A 243 2.19 -51.46 -16.49
CA LEU A 243 2.03 -52.87 -16.11
C LEU A 243 0.66 -53.41 -16.57
N SER A 244 -0.42 -52.66 -16.36
CA SER A 244 -1.77 -53.05 -16.80
C SER A 244 -1.86 -53.19 -18.33
N GLU A 245 -1.23 -52.28 -19.08
CA GLU A 245 -1.19 -52.35 -20.54
C GLU A 245 -0.40 -53.57 -21.02
N ALA A 246 0.74 -53.86 -20.38
CA ALA A 246 1.55 -55.03 -20.69
C ALA A 246 0.79 -56.34 -20.42
N LEU A 247 0.05 -56.43 -19.31
CA LEU A 247 -0.79 -57.58 -18.98
C LEU A 247 -1.96 -57.76 -19.96
N ASN A 248 -2.60 -56.65 -20.36
CA ASN A 248 -3.70 -56.69 -21.33
C ASN A 248 -3.21 -57.19 -22.70
N GLN A 249 -2.04 -56.74 -23.15
CA GLN A 249 -1.41 -57.24 -24.38
C GLN A 249 -1.06 -58.74 -24.27
N LEU A 250 -0.60 -59.20 -23.11
CA LEU A 250 -0.31 -60.62 -22.85
C LEU A 250 -1.58 -61.48 -22.95
N SER A 251 -2.71 -60.97 -22.43
CA SER A 251 -4.00 -61.67 -22.46
C SER A 251 -4.65 -61.74 -23.87
N GLN A 252 -4.49 -60.69 -24.68
CA GLN A 252 -5.14 -60.59 -26.00
C GLN A 252 -4.32 -61.19 -27.13
N SER A 253 -3.00 -61.07 -27.07
CA SER A 253 -2.08 -61.46 -28.17
C SER A 253 -1.24 -62.70 -27.87
N GLY A 254 -1.20 -63.17 -26.62
CA GLY A 254 -0.36 -64.30 -26.21
C GLY A 254 1.16 -64.03 -26.24
N GLU A 255 1.58 -62.87 -26.74
CA GLU A 255 2.96 -62.39 -26.78
C GLU A 255 3.02 -60.95 -26.26
N THR A 256 3.94 -60.66 -25.34
CA THR A 256 4.29 -59.29 -24.94
C THR A 256 5.40 -58.73 -25.82
N LYS A 257 5.32 -57.42 -26.11
CA LYS A 257 6.44 -56.66 -26.70
C LYS A 257 7.58 -56.42 -25.71
N LEU A 258 7.33 -56.64 -24.42
CA LEU A 258 8.30 -56.46 -23.33
C LEU A 258 8.93 -57.81 -22.97
N SER A 259 10.24 -57.79 -22.68
CA SER A 259 10.92 -58.97 -22.16
C SER A 259 10.44 -59.30 -20.75
N ASP A 260 10.50 -60.58 -20.38
CA ASP A 260 10.13 -61.06 -19.04
C ASP A 260 10.94 -60.34 -17.93
N GLU A 261 12.16 -59.91 -18.27
CA GLU A 261 13.01 -59.08 -17.40
C GLU A 261 12.45 -57.66 -17.18
N GLN A 262 11.86 -57.03 -18.21
CA GLN A 262 11.25 -55.70 -18.13
C GLN A 262 9.96 -55.72 -17.30
N LEU A 263 9.16 -56.79 -17.44
CA LEU A 263 7.98 -57.01 -16.60
C LEU A 263 8.36 -57.14 -15.12
N GLN A 264 9.39 -57.93 -14.82
CA GLN A 264 9.89 -58.05 -13.45
C GLN A 264 10.47 -56.74 -12.89
N GLN A 265 11.06 -55.89 -13.73
CA GLN A 265 11.53 -54.57 -13.32
C GLN A 265 10.35 -53.64 -12.99
N LEU A 266 9.33 -53.60 -13.84
CA LEU A 266 8.10 -52.84 -13.60
C LEU A 266 7.37 -53.30 -12.33
N GLU A 267 7.25 -54.61 -12.11
CA GLU A 267 6.68 -55.16 -10.87
C GLU A 267 7.48 -54.72 -9.63
N LYS A 268 8.81 -54.71 -9.71
CA LYS A 268 9.67 -54.24 -8.62
C LYS A 268 9.55 -52.75 -8.38
N GLU A 269 9.43 -51.95 -9.44
CA GLU A 269 9.24 -50.50 -9.35
C GLU A 269 7.88 -50.15 -8.72
N VAL A 270 6.80 -50.80 -9.17
CA VAL A 270 5.47 -50.67 -8.57
C VAL A 270 5.51 -51.09 -7.10
N ALA A 271 6.13 -52.23 -6.78
CA ALA A 271 6.24 -52.72 -5.42
C ALA A 271 7.01 -51.74 -4.52
N LYS A 272 8.12 -51.18 -5.02
CA LYS A 272 8.94 -50.22 -4.29
C LYS A 272 8.19 -48.90 -4.08
N ALA A 273 7.56 -48.36 -5.11
CA ALA A 273 6.75 -47.14 -5.01
C ALA A 273 5.58 -47.32 -4.03
N MET A 274 4.87 -48.44 -4.11
CA MET A 274 3.80 -48.77 -3.17
C MET A 274 4.30 -48.97 -1.74
N GLN A 275 5.48 -49.57 -1.56
CA GLN A 275 6.08 -49.74 -0.23
C GLN A 275 6.50 -48.38 0.36
N GLU A 276 7.01 -47.46 -0.45
CA GLU A 276 7.35 -46.10 -0.04
C GLU A 276 6.08 -45.29 0.29
N LEU A 277 5.01 -45.43 -0.51
CA LEU A 277 3.70 -44.83 -0.25
C LEU A 277 3.01 -45.40 1.01
N ALA A 278 3.20 -46.69 1.27
CA ALA A 278 2.71 -47.35 2.48
C ALA A 278 3.46 -46.87 3.73
N LYS A 279 4.79 -46.72 3.62
CA LYS A 279 5.63 -46.14 4.67
C LYS A 279 5.28 -44.69 4.95
N SER A 280 5.00 -43.91 3.91
CA SER A 280 4.56 -42.51 4.05
C SER A 280 3.11 -42.36 4.52
N GLY A 281 2.36 -43.46 4.66
CA GLY A 281 1.02 -43.43 5.23
C GLY A 281 -0.10 -42.97 4.29
N SER A 282 0.23 -42.57 3.07
CA SER A 282 -0.68 -42.05 2.04
C SER A 282 -1.78 -43.03 1.56
N LEU A 283 -1.70 -44.29 2.00
CA LEU A 283 -2.63 -45.36 1.69
C LEU A 283 -3.81 -45.48 2.69
N GLY A 284 -3.95 -44.54 3.63
CA GLY A 284 -4.94 -44.58 4.71
C GLY A 284 -6.41 -44.59 4.27
N LYS A 285 -6.73 -44.00 3.11
CA LYS A 285 -8.10 -43.89 2.56
C LYS A 285 -8.48 -45.00 1.56
N LEU A 286 -7.65 -46.02 1.38
CA LEU A 286 -8.00 -47.17 0.57
C LEU A 286 -9.13 -47.98 1.23
N SER A 287 -9.93 -48.70 0.43
CA SER A 287 -10.94 -49.59 0.99
C SER A 287 -10.26 -50.61 1.93
N PRO A 288 -10.86 -50.97 3.07
CA PRO A 288 -10.22 -51.85 4.06
C PRO A 288 -9.83 -53.22 3.48
N ALA A 289 -10.50 -53.65 2.40
CA ALA A 289 -10.15 -54.85 1.63
C ALA A 289 -8.86 -54.68 0.82
N LEU A 290 -8.65 -53.51 0.19
CA LEU A 290 -7.43 -53.16 -0.54
C LEU A 290 -6.25 -52.95 0.41
N GLN A 291 -6.48 -52.30 1.55
CA GLN A 291 -5.45 -52.04 2.55
C GLN A 291 -4.94 -53.34 3.20
N GLY A 292 -5.84 -54.31 3.45
CA GLY A 292 -5.49 -55.65 3.90
C GLY A 292 -4.64 -56.40 2.86
N LYS A 293 -5.09 -56.44 1.59
CA LYS A 293 -4.34 -57.09 0.51
C LYS A 293 -2.99 -56.42 0.26
N LEU A 294 -2.91 -55.09 0.20
CA LEU A 294 -1.65 -54.34 0.02
C LEU A 294 -0.72 -54.47 1.24
N GLY A 295 -1.26 -54.52 2.45
CA GLY A 295 -0.48 -54.78 3.66
C GLY A 295 0.12 -56.18 3.71
N GLU A 296 -0.58 -57.19 3.22
CA GLU A 296 -0.05 -58.54 3.04
C GLU A 296 0.96 -58.62 1.88
N MET A 297 0.69 -57.93 0.76
CA MET A 297 1.60 -57.83 -0.39
C MET A 297 2.91 -57.08 -0.07
N ALA A 298 2.85 -56.04 0.78
CA ALA A 298 4.03 -55.31 1.25
C ALA A 298 4.88 -56.13 2.23
N LYS A 299 4.25 -57.02 3.02
CA LYS A 299 4.95 -57.92 3.96
C LYS A 299 5.57 -59.14 3.27
N SER A 300 4.98 -59.61 2.17
CA SER A 300 5.49 -60.77 1.42
C SER A 300 6.62 -60.43 0.44
N GLY A 301 6.85 -59.14 0.17
CA GLY A 301 7.97 -58.66 -0.66
C GLY A 301 7.88 -59.04 -2.15
N GLN A 302 6.74 -59.56 -2.59
CA GLN A 302 6.46 -59.89 -3.99
C GLN A 302 5.08 -59.38 -4.36
N PHE A 303 5.02 -58.51 -5.35
CA PHE A 303 3.78 -58.01 -5.95
C PHE A 303 3.19 -59.08 -6.87
N LYS A 304 2.70 -60.18 -6.28
CA LYS A 304 2.01 -61.23 -7.03
C LYS A 304 0.54 -60.86 -7.14
N LEU A 305 0.19 -60.28 -8.29
CA LEU A 305 -1.19 -60.02 -8.66
C LEU A 305 -2.03 -61.32 -8.60
N PRO A 306 -3.30 -61.28 -8.12
CA PRO A 306 -4.16 -62.46 -7.97
C PRO A 306 -4.32 -63.22 -9.30
N GLN A 307 -4.27 -64.56 -9.35
CA GLN A 307 -4.20 -65.31 -10.62
C GLN A 307 -5.36 -65.06 -11.61
N ASP A 308 -6.50 -64.58 -11.12
CA ASP A 308 -7.68 -64.27 -11.95
C ASP A 308 -7.55 -62.91 -12.67
N ALA A 309 -7.55 -62.94 -14.00
CA ALA A 309 -7.37 -61.76 -14.86
C ALA A 309 -8.38 -60.64 -14.57
N THR A 310 -9.62 -60.98 -14.25
CA THR A 310 -10.71 -60.04 -13.96
C THR A 310 -10.54 -59.32 -12.63
N GLU A 311 -10.01 -60.00 -11.60
CA GLU A 311 -9.72 -59.36 -10.31
C GLU A 311 -8.50 -58.43 -10.39
N ARG A 312 -7.52 -58.76 -11.23
CA ARG A 312 -6.34 -57.91 -11.48
C ARG A 312 -6.72 -56.60 -12.15
N GLU A 313 -7.52 -56.67 -13.20
CA GLU A 313 -7.97 -55.48 -13.93
C GLU A 313 -8.79 -54.56 -13.02
N ALA A 314 -9.71 -55.11 -12.23
CA ALA A 314 -10.53 -54.33 -11.30
C ALA A 314 -9.67 -53.62 -10.23
N LEU A 315 -8.69 -54.33 -9.65
CA LEU A 315 -7.79 -53.78 -8.64
C LEU A 315 -6.86 -52.71 -9.23
N ALA A 316 -6.30 -52.96 -10.41
CA ALA A 316 -5.43 -52.00 -11.10
C ALA A 316 -6.20 -50.74 -11.50
N GLU A 317 -7.42 -50.89 -12.02
CA GLU A 317 -8.27 -49.76 -12.42
C GLU A 317 -8.72 -48.93 -11.19
N GLU A 318 -9.10 -49.59 -10.09
CA GLU A 318 -9.46 -48.90 -8.83
C GLU A 318 -8.27 -48.16 -8.23
N LEU A 319 -7.08 -48.78 -8.21
CA LEU A 319 -5.84 -48.14 -7.76
C LEU A 319 -5.43 -46.99 -8.66
N GLN A 320 -5.51 -47.14 -9.98
CA GLN A 320 -5.18 -46.08 -10.92
C GLN A 320 -6.14 -44.90 -10.77
N LYS A 321 -7.44 -45.15 -10.61
CA LYS A 321 -8.44 -44.11 -10.32
C LYS A 321 -8.15 -43.38 -9.00
N PHE A 322 -7.76 -44.12 -7.96
CA PHE A 322 -7.38 -43.53 -6.68
C PHE A 322 -6.13 -42.66 -6.80
N LEU A 323 -5.05 -43.19 -7.39
CA LEU A 323 -3.79 -42.49 -7.57
C LEU A 323 -3.93 -41.24 -8.45
N ASN A 324 -4.71 -41.31 -9.54
CA ASN A 324 -5.00 -40.15 -10.37
C ASN A 324 -5.82 -39.09 -9.63
N LYS A 325 -6.77 -39.51 -8.78
CA LYS A 325 -7.57 -38.58 -7.98
C LYS A 325 -6.72 -37.87 -6.92
N GLU A 326 -5.83 -38.59 -6.25
CA GLU A 326 -4.92 -38.01 -5.26
C GLU A 326 -3.82 -37.16 -5.91
N SER A 327 -3.26 -37.59 -7.05
CA SER A 327 -2.26 -36.79 -7.78
C SER A 327 -2.84 -35.46 -8.26
N LEU A 328 -4.09 -35.43 -8.73
CA LEU A 328 -4.79 -34.19 -9.09
C LEU A 328 -5.04 -33.28 -7.88
N LYS A 329 -5.37 -33.84 -6.71
CA LYS A 329 -5.51 -33.04 -5.47
C LYS A 329 -4.19 -32.43 -5.05
N LEU A 330 -3.10 -33.21 -5.10
CA LEU A 330 -1.76 -32.73 -4.78
C LEU A 330 -1.29 -31.68 -5.78
N ALA A 331 -1.64 -31.81 -7.06
CA ALA A 331 -1.37 -30.80 -8.08
C ALA A 331 -2.14 -29.49 -7.84
N ASP A 332 -3.41 -29.55 -7.42
CA ASP A 332 -4.18 -28.36 -7.03
C ASP A 332 -3.59 -27.67 -5.80
N LEU A 333 -3.11 -28.46 -4.82
CA LEU A 333 -2.39 -27.94 -3.66
C LEU A 333 -1.06 -27.28 -4.06
N ARG A 334 -0.28 -27.87 -4.98
CA ARG A 334 0.93 -27.21 -5.54
C ARG A 334 0.59 -25.86 -6.18
N ALA A 335 -0.45 -25.81 -7.01
CA ALA A 335 -0.86 -24.58 -7.69
C ALA A 335 -1.29 -23.48 -6.70
N LYS A 336 -1.95 -23.85 -5.60
CA LYS A 336 -2.28 -22.91 -4.51
C LYS A 336 -1.03 -22.42 -3.77
N CYS A 337 -0.09 -23.32 -3.47
CA CYS A 337 1.19 -22.97 -2.85
C CYS A 337 2.03 -22.02 -3.72
N GLU A 338 2.04 -22.21 -5.04
CA GLU A 338 2.80 -21.38 -5.98
C GLU A 338 2.20 -19.97 -6.11
N LYS A 339 0.86 -19.87 -6.14
CA LYS A 339 0.13 -18.59 -6.10
C LYS A 339 0.37 -17.80 -4.81
N CYS A 340 0.55 -18.48 -3.67
CA CYS A 340 0.83 -17.83 -2.38
C CYS A 340 2.21 -17.16 -2.30
N ASN A 341 3.14 -17.50 -3.22
CA ASN A 341 4.49 -16.93 -3.25
C ASN A 341 4.59 -15.66 -4.12
N ASN A 342 3.50 -15.28 -4.80
CA ASN A 342 3.47 -14.06 -5.59
C ASN A 342 2.98 -12.89 -4.73
N PRO A 343 3.83 -11.89 -4.40
CA PRO A 343 3.42 -10.71 -3.64
C PRO A 343 2.34 -9.88 -4.35
N ASP A 344 2.09 -10.14 -5.64
CA ASP A 344 1.05 -9.50 -6.46
C ASP A 344 -0.20 -10.36 -6.71
N CYS A 345 -0.41 -11.46 -5.97
CA CYS A 345 -1.64 -12.24 -6.11
C CYS A 345 -2.86 -11.45 -5.58
N GLU A 346 -3.75 -11.01 -6.47
CA GLU A 346 -4.97 -10.24 -6.12
C GLU A 346 -5.92 -11.02 -5.18
N GLU A 347 -5.88 -12.36 -5.19
CA GLU A 347 -6.68 -13.20 -4.29
C GLU A 347 -6.19 -13.14 -2.84
N CYS A 348 -4.89 -12.92 -2.60
CA CYS A 348 -4.34 -12.74 -1.24
C CYS A 348 -4.46 -11.30 -0.71
N LYS A 349 -4.85 -10.34 -1.56
CA LYS A 349 -5.12 -8.93 -1.19
C LYS A 349 -6.55 -8.70 -0.69
N LYS A 350 -7.43 -9.70 -0.74
CA LYS A 350 -8.74 -9.60 -0.10
C LYS A 350 -8.60 -9.96 1.37
N PRO A 351 -8.62 -9.00 2.31
CA PRO A 351 -8.99 -9.33 3.68
C PRO A 351 -10.34 -10.03 3.62
N GLY A 352 -10.43 -11.16 4.33
CA GLY A 352 -11.65 -11.95 4.43
C GLY A 352 -12.86 -11.06 4.64
N GLY A 353 -13.91 -11.35 3.87
CA GLY A 353 -15.21 -10.78 4.07
C GLY A 353 -15.73 -11.05 5.48
N THR A 354 -16.59 -10.12 5.90
CA THR A 354 -17.62 -10.24 6.93
C THR A 354 -18.03 -11.65 7.33
#